data_AF-A0A150PTB7-F1
#
_entry.id   AF-A0A150PTB7-F1
#
_cell.length_a   1.000
_cell.length_b   1.000
_cell.length_c   1.000
_cell.angle_alpha   90.00
_cell.angle_beta   90.00
_cell.angle_gamma   90.00
#
_symmetry.space_group_name_H-M   'P 1'
#
loop_
_entity.id
_entity.type
_entity.pdbx_description
1 polymer ?
#
loop_
_entity_poly.entity_id
_entity_poly.type
_entity_poly.pdbx_seq_one_letter_code
_entity_poly.pdbx_strand_id
1 'polypeptide(L)'
;MYCNVLVHVNPMIGLDPHTALPPPVGLPIIPIYAHITGAFNHLAIWGFATAKDSSIVLCDGNKTMQRGTDIGFFVIHVPIPLIPHFLLPIWNTLTGSKSEFGVNAVLVEDAPVAVAVAKIVNLNLNCFGYTSPLPGVGVVITWTSVQAAMSLADFLAGLAAAVIDWAIQAIVNKLTATKAFGRFVDRITGPLWRRIAPGLVERLPAGTLLGSALHATGWNRSAAYFAGNIPAAAISILGHGSPIGYSAPWTLGGGLNIGGNSYFDPTGWAHSAVYDYFNSPAVPQY
;
A
#
# COMPACT_ATOMS: atom_id res chain seq x y z
N MET A 1 12.43 -19.78 12.87
CA MET A 1 11.52 -20.31 11.83
C MET A 1 12.07 -19.94 10.45
N TYR A 2 12.07 -20.84 9.47
CA TYR A 2 12.53 -20.51 8.12
C TYR A 2 11.42 -19.85 7.29
N CYS A 3 11.73 -18.68 6.73
CA CYS A 3 10.82 -17.82 5.97
C CYS A 3 11.40 -17.53 4.59
N ASN A 4 10.60 -17.60 3.52
CA ASN A 4 11.09 -17.28 2.18
C ASN A 4 11.44 -15.80 2.07
N VAL A 5 12.57 -15.51 1.44
CA VAL A 5 13.02 -14.16 1.14
C VAL A 5 12.14 -13.56 0.04
N LEU A 6 11.77 -12.28 0.19
CA LEU A 6 11.02 -11.55 -0.82
C LEU A 6 11.96 -11.02 -1.92
N VAL A 7 11.54 -11.19 -3.17
CA VAL A 7 12.26 -10.75 -4.36
C VAL A 7 11.38 -9.90 -5.29
N HIS A 8 12.07 -9.17 -6.15
CA HIS A 8 11.54 -8.23 -7.13
C HIS A 8 10.40 -8.79 -7.98
N VAL A 9 10.53 -9.99 -8.55
CA VAL A 9 9.49 -10.55 -9.43
C VAL A 9 8.77 -11.67 -8.71
N ASN A 10 7.84 -11.29 -7.85
CA ASN A 10 6.99 -12.22 -7.12
C ASN A 10 5.51 -11.96 -7.44
N PRO A 11 4.77 -12.96 -7.98
CA PRO A 11 3.32 -12.88 -7.98
C PRO A 11 2.82 -12.88 -6.54
N MET A 12 1.89 -11.99 -6.26
CA MET A 12 1.27 -11.80 -4.96
C MET A 12 -0.23 -11.96 -5.14
N ILE A 13 -0.75 -13.06 -4.61
CA ILE A 13 -2.18 -13.33 -4.56
C ILE A 13 -2.59 -13.31 -3.10
N GLY A 14 -3.67 -12.58 -2.80
CA GLY A 14 -4.16 -12.47 -1.45
C GLY A 14 -5.64 -12.27 -1.29
N LEU A 15 -6.01 -12.09 -0.03
CA LEU A 15 -7.37 -11.83 0.43
C LEU A 15 -7.30 -10.65 1.39
N ASP A 16 -7.83 -9.52 0.96
CA ASP A 16 -7.78 -8.28 1.72
C ASP A 16 -9.20 -7.84 2.10
N PRO A 17 -9.46 -7.42 3.36
CA PRO A 17 -10.69 -6.77 3.72
C PRO A 17 -10.57 -5.25 3.53
N HIS A 18 -11.48 -4.65 2.79
CA HIS A 18 -11.53 -3.19 2.61
C HIS A 18 -12.97 -2.73 2.43
N THR A 19 -13.21 -1.51 2.88
CA THR A 19 -14.34 -0.70 2.44
C THR A 19 -14.11 -0.33 0.98
N ALA A 20 -15.12 -0.44 0.11
CA ALA A 20 -14.98 0.11 -1.24
C ALA A 20 -14.76 1.64 -1.17
N LEU A 21 -14.14 2.24 -2.20
CA LEU A 21 -13.64 3.64 -2.21
C LEU A 21 -14.55 4.56 -1.40
N PRO A 22 -14.02 5.38 -0.46
CA PRO A 22 -14.84 6.30 0.31
C PRO A 22 -15.69 7.06 -0.69
N PRO A 23 -17.01 6.94 -0.60
CA PRO A 23 -17.82 7.59 -1.58
C PRO A 23 -17.65 9.10 -1.37
N PRO A 24 -17.72 9.93 -2.43
CA PRO A 24 -17.55 11.37 -2.28
C PRO A 24 -18.33 11.90 -1.08
N VAL A 25 -17.70 12.79 -0.32
CA VAL A 25 -18.18 13.33 0.97
C VAL A 25 -19.71 13.38 1.05
N GLY A 26 -20.30 12.57 1.95
CA GLY A 26 -21.75 12.57 2.22
C GLY A 26 -22.53 11.36 1.69
N LEU A 27 -21.87 10.38 1.08
CA LEU A 27 -22.48 9.11 0.72
C LEU A 27 -22.28 8.05 1.83
N PRO A 28 -23.19 7.06 1.95
CA PRO A 28 -23.15 6.06 3.03
C PRO A 28 -21.87 5.21 2.97
N ILE A 29 -21.29 4.95 4.14
CA ILE A 29 -20.09 4.09 4.29
C ILE A 29 -20.39 2.74 3.64
N ILE A 30 -19.55 2.34 2.69
CA ILE A 30 -19.67 1.04 2.03
C ILE A 30 -19.20 -0.03 3.02
N PRO A 31 -19.94 -1.15 3.18
CA PRO A 31 -19.52 -2.25 4.05
C PRO A 31 -18.11 -2.75 3.69
N ILE A 32 -17.41 -3.31 4.68
CA ILE A 32 -16.15 -4.01 4.44
C ILE A 32 -16.48 -5.31 3.70
N TYR A 33 -15.88 -5.50 2.52
CA TYR A 33 -15.94 -6.74 1.76
C TYR A 33 -14.55 -7.36 1.67
N ALA A 34 -14.50 -8.68 1.55
CA ALA A 34 -13.27 -9.36 1.18
C ALA A 34 -13.06 -9.21 -0.33
N HIS A 35 -11.88 -8.80 -0.77
CA HIS A 35 -11.50 -8.88 -2.18
C HIS A 35 -10.37 -9.89 -2.33
N ILE A 36 -10.44 -10.66 -3.41
CA ILE A 36 -9.25 -11.34 -3.91
C ILE A 36 -8.33 -10.27 -4.49
N THR A 37 -7.09 -10.27 -4.05
CA THR A 37 -6.07 -9.34 -4.52
C THR A 37 -5.01 -10.07 -5.33
N GLY A 38 -4.49 -9.38 -6.35
CA GLY A 38 -3.53 -9.94 -7.28
C GLY A 38 -2.65 -8.87 -7.89
N ALA A 39 -1.33 -8.99 -7.73
CA ALA A 39 -0.36 -8.21 -8.47
C ALA A 39 0.96 -8.96 -8.62
N PHE A 40 1.84 -8.43 -9.45
CA PHE A 40 3.24 -8.79 -9.41
C PHE A 40 4.00 -7.67 -8.69
N ASN A 41 4.98 -8.02 -7.86
CA ASN A 41 5.97 -7.03 -7.44
C ASN A 41 6.53 -6.34 -8.69
N HIS A 42 6.52 -5.00 -8.69
CA HIS A 42 6.88 -4.19 -9.85
C HIS A 42 6.03 -4.37 -11.10
N LEU A 43 4.73 -4.56 -10.91
CA LEU A 43 3.79 -4.35 -12.01
C LEU A 43 3.81 -2.87 -12.43
N ALA A 44 4.39 -2.60 -13.60
CA ALA A 44 4.60 -1.28 -14.20
C ALA A 44 5.60 -0.38 -13.47
N ILE A 45 5.69 0.89 -13.91
CA ILE A 45 6.68 1.89 -13.46
C ILE A 45 6.62 2.22 -11.96
N TRP A 46 5.55 1.79 -11.27
CA TRP A 46 5.22 2.26 -9.93
C TRP A 46 5.80 1.40 -8.81
N GLY A 47 5.99 0.09 -9.02
CA GLY A 47 6.74 -0.70 -8.04
C GLY A 47 8.18 -0.23 -7.92
N PHE A 48 8.78 0.27 -9.00
CA PHE A 48 10.13 0.87 -8.97
C PHE A 48 10.23 2.11 -8.08
N ALA A 49 9.12 2.79 -7.83
CA ALA A 49 9.10 4.00 -7.02
C ALA A 49 9.04 3.72 -5.50
N THR A 50 8.68 2.50 -5.10
CA THR A 50 8.31 2.21 -3.70
C THR A 50 8.89 0.93 -3.13
N ALA A 51 9.24 -0.02 -3.99
CA ALA A 51 9.98 -1.18 -3.56
C ALA A 51 11.36 -0.77 -3.05
N LYS A 52 11.78 -1.41 -1.97
CA LYS A 52 13.13 -1.30 -1.44
C LYS A 52 13.96 -2.46 -1.97
N ASP A 53 14.24 -2.40 -3.27
CA ASP A 53 15.07 -3.41 -3.94
C ASP A 53 16.55 -3.18 -3.63
N SER A 54 17.27 -4.28 -3.47
CA SER A 54 18.73 -4.24 -3.45
C SER A 54 19.28 -3.83 -4.82
N SER A 55 20.31 -3.00 -4.81
CA SER A 55 21.11 -2.68 -5.99
C SER A 55 22.18 -3.73 -6.32
N ILE A 56 22.63 -4.52 -5.33
CA ILE A 56 23.76 -5.46 -5.49
C ILE A 56 23.48 -6.92 -5.08
N VAL A 57 22.38 -7.22 -4.38
CA VAL A 57 22.08 -8.58 -3.88
C VAL A 57 20.94 -9.22 -4.67
N LEU A 58 21.25 -10.34 -5.33
CA LEU A 58 20.27 -11.14 -6.05
C LEU A 58 19.93 -12.43 -5.30
N CYS A 59 18.66 -12.82 -5.38
CA CYS A 59 18.10 -14.07 -4.89
C CYS A 59 17.31 -14.71 -6.03
N ASP A 60 17.62 -15.94 -6.40
CA ASP A 60 17.03 -16.64 -7.55
C ASP A 60 17.05 -15.80 -8.85
N GLY A 61 18.15 -15.07 -9.08
CA GLY A 61 18.32 -14.19 -10.24
C GLY A 61 17.50 -12.90 -10.21
N ASN A 62 16.75 -12.64 -9.13
CA ASN A 62 15.93 -11.43 -8.94
C ASN A 62 16.51 -10.55 -7.85
N LYS A 63 16.24 -9.24 -7.87
CA LYS A 63 16.70 -8.35 -6.80
C LYS A 63 16.04 -8.73 -5.48
N THR A 64 16.87 -8.82 -4.44
CA THR A 64 16.41 -9.10 -3.08
C THR A 64 15.76 -7.85 -2.49
N MET A 65 14.68 -7.98 -1.75
CA MET A 65 13.98 -6.82 -1.17
C MET A 65 14.29 -6.64 0.32
N GLN A 66 14.30 -5.39 0.79
CA GLN A 66 14.49 -5.01 2.19
C GLN A 66 13.15 -4.84 2.92
N ARG A 67 13.16 -4.93 4.25
CA ARG A 67 11.98 -4.68 5.12
C ARG A 67 11.33 -3.34 4.81
N GLY A 68 10.00 -3.33 4.82
CA GLY A 68 9.20 -2.15 4.50
C GLY A 68 9.11 -1.89 3.00
N THR A 69 9.46 -2.88 2.18
CA THR A 69 9.23 -2.84 0.73
C THR A 69 7.73 -2.88 0.42
N ASP A 70 7.32 -2.15 -0.61
CA ASP A 70 5.96 -2.08 -1.13
C ASP A 70 5.92 -2.64 -2.55
N ILE A 71 4.86 -3.40 -2.89
CA ILE A 71 4.61 -3.89 -4.26
C ILE A 71 4.38 -2.75 -5.26
N GLY A 72 3.94 -1.59 -4.77
CA GLY A 72 3.56 -0.43 -5.56
C GLY A 72 2.11 -0.48 -6.03
N PHE A 73 1.77 0.41 -6.95
CA PHE A 73 0.41 0.57 -7.46
C PHE A 73 -0.06 -0.62 -8.33
N PHE A 74 -1.36 -0.65 -8.64
CA PHE A 74 -1.98 -1.63 -9.54
C PHE A 74 -2.21 -3.02 -8.95
N VAL A 75 -2.38 -3.11 -7.63
CA VAL A 75 -2.94 -4.31 -7.01
C VAL A 75 -4.39 -4.49 -7.47
N ILE A 76 -4.65 -5.52 -8.27
CA ILE A 76 -5.99 -5.81 -8.77
C ILE A 76 -6.81 -6.34 -7.62
N HIS A 77 -7.91 -5.67 -7.32
CA HIS A 77 -8.88 -6.10 -6.32
C HIS A 77 -10.17 -6.56 -6.99
N VAL A 78 -10.65 -7.74 -6.63
CA VAL A 78 -11.93 -8.31 -7.10
C VAL A 78 -12.83 -8.59 -5.90
N PRO A 79 -13.96 -7.87 -5.72
CA PRO A 79 -14.84 -8.06 -4.58
C PRO A 79 -15.54 -9.41 -4.56
N ILE A 80 -15.73 -9.94 -3.34
CA ILE A 80 -16.54 -11.12 -3.05
C ILE A 80 -17.67 -10.72 -2.08
N PRO A 81 -18.95 -10.82 -2.47
CA PRO A 81 -19.43 -11.21 -3.81
C PRO A 81 -19.07 -10.16 -4.88
N LEU A 82 -19.10 -10.56 -6.16
CA LEU A 82 -18.79 -9.66 -7.27
C LEU A 82 -19.84 -8.53 -7.33
N ILE A 83 -19.47 -7.35 -6.85
CA ILE A 83 -20.30 -6.15 -6.88
C ILE A 83 -19.72 -5.21 -7.94
N PRO A 84 -20.50 -4.81 -8.97
CA PRO A 84 -20.06 -3.83 -9.96
C PRO A 84 -19.68 -2.52 -9.25
N HIS A 85 -18.39 -2.19 -9.28
CA HIS A 85 -17.87 -1.01 -8.61
C HIS A 85 -17.20 -0.11 -9.64
N PHE A 86 -17.88 0.97 -10.04
CA PHE A 86 -17.41 1.87 -11.10
C PHE A 86 -16.08 2.55 -10.77
N LEU A 87 -15.71 2.64 -9.49
CA LEU A 87 -14.44 3.20 -9.07
C LEU A 87 -13.34 2.14 -8.92
N LEU A 88 -13.60 0.87 -9.27
CA LEU A 88 -12.65 -0.24 -9.13
C LEU A 88 -11.37 -0.07 -9.99
N PRO A 89 -11.42 0.47 -11.22
CA PRO A 89 -10.19 0.79 -11.95
C PRO A 89 -9.29 1.77 -11.19
N ILE A 90 -9.90 2.78 -10.57
CA ILE A 90 -9.21 3.82 -9.79
C ILE A 90 -8.66 3.21 -8.51
N TRP A 91 -9.49 2.44 -7.81
CA TRP A 91 -9.08 1.69 -6.63
C TRP A 91 -7.80 0.91 -6.91
N ASN A 92 -7.82 0.07 -7.94
CA ASN A 92 -6.67 -0.74 -8.33
C ASN A 92 -5.44 0.13 -8.64
N THR A 93 -5.61 1.29 -9.28
CA THR A 93 -4.47 2.19 -9.57
C THR A 93 -3.82 2.81 -8.34
N LEU A 94 -4.48 2.85 -7.18
CA LEU A 94 -3.99 3.56 -5.98
C LEU A 94 -3.71 2.65 -4.79
N THR A 95 -3.97 1.36 -4.91
CA THR A 95 -3.69 0.35 -3.88
C THR A 95 -2.23 -0.03 -3.88
N GLY A 96 -1.63 -0.16 -2.69
CA GLY A 96 -0.28 -0.68 -2.48
C GLY A 96 -0.26 -1.63 -1.30
N SER A 97 0.80 -2.42 -1.17
CA SER A 97 0.88 -3.49 -0.20
C SER A 97 2.31 -3.72 0.25
N LYS A 98 2.56 -3.44 1.52
CA LYS A 98 3.88 -3.38 2.14
C LYS A 98 4.12 -4.51 3.10
N SER A 99 5.30 -5.10 3.01
CA SER A 99 5.81 -6.10 3.94
C SER A 99 6.63 -5.44 5.05
N GLU A 100 6.07 -5.37 6.25
CA GLU A 100 6.78 -4.84 7.44
C GLU A 100 7.67 -5.88 8.14
N PHE A 101 7.60 -7.14 7.70
CA PHE A 101 8.38 -8.24 8.27
C PHE A 101 9.74 -8.38 7.60
N GLY A 102 10.79 -8.43 8.42
CA GLY A 102 12.15 -8.68 7.97
C GLY A 102 12.97 -9.46 9.00
N VAL A 103 14.12 -9.97 8.56
CA VAL A 103 15.03 -10.77 9.40
C VAL A 103 16.32 -9.99 9.60
N ASN A 104 16.61 -9.56 10.83
CA ASN A 104 17.81 -8.75 11.12
C ASN A 104 19.11 -9.54 11.02
N ALA A 105 19.07 -10.87 11.18
CA ALA A 105 20.24 -11.72 11.01
C ALA A 105 20.75 -11.79 9.56
N VAL A 106 19.94 -11.36 8.58
CA VAL A 106 20.28 -11.35 7.16
C VAL A 106 20.05 -9.94 6.63
N LEU A 107 21.14 -9.21 6.41
CA LEU A 107 21.10 -7.83 5.93
C LEU A 107 21.30 -7.78 4.41
N VAL A 108 20.52 -6.91 3.78
CA VAL A 108 20.60 -6.56 2.36
C VAL A 108 20.84 -5.07 2.30
N GLU A 109 22.09 -4.68 1.98
CA GLU A 109 22.52 -3.27 1.98
C GLU A 109 22.18 -2.58 3.31
N ASP A 110 22.67 -3.16 4.41
CA ASP A 110 22.53 -2.67 5.78
C ASP A 110 21.10 -2.60 6.35
N ALA A 111 20.10 -3.07 5.60
CA ALA A 111 18.72 -3.19 6.06
C ALA A 111 18.30 -4.67 6.19
N PRO A 112 17.40 -5.02 7.13
CA PRO A 112 16.89 -6.38 7.25
C PRO A 112 16.24 -6.87 5.96
N VAL A 113 16.50 -8.11 5.55
CA VAL A 113 15.86 -8.72 4.37
C VAL A 113 14.37 -8.89 4.61
N ALA A 114 13.52 -8.56 3.63
CA ALA A 114 12.08 -8.78 3.73
C ALA A 114 11.75 -10.26 3.52
N VAL A 115 10.79 -10.79 4.28
CA VAL A 115 10.42 -12.21 4.25
C VAL A 115 8.91 -12.45 4.30
N ALA A 116 8.49 -13.63 3.83
CA ALA A 116 7.16 -14.16 4.10
C ALA A 116 7.13 -14.98 5.39
N VAL A 117 6.46 -14.44 6.41
CA VAL A 117 6.52 -14.94 7.79
C VAL A 117 6.00 -16.35 8.00
N ALA A 118 5.08 -16.85 7.19
CA ALA A 118 4.54 -18.21 7.25
C ALA A 118 5.10 -19.07 6.11
N LYS A 119 6.44 -19.09 6.00
CA LYS A 119 7.24 -19.80 4.99
C LYS A 119 7.03 -19.29 3.57
N ILE A 120 5.86 -19.54 2.99
CA ILE A 120 5.47 -19.06 1.66
C ILE A 120 4.38 -17.99 1.75
N VAL A 121 3.71 -17.87 2.89
CA VAL A 121 2.64 -16.89 3.12
C VAL A 121 3.21 -15.71 3.90
N ASN A 122 3.06 -14.50 3.39
CA ASN A 122 3.35 -13.27 4.10
C ASN A 122 2.07 -12.66 4.66
N LEU A 123 2.22 -11.92 5.75
CA LEU A 123 1.17 -11.06 6.28
C LEU A 123 1.46 -9.65 5.74
N ASN A 124 0.64 -9.20 4.80
CA ASN A 124 0.70 -7.83 4.28
C ASN A 124 -0.31 -6.96 4.99
N LEU A 125 0.11 -5.75 5.33
CA LEU A 125 -0.63 -4.86 6.25
C LEU A 125 -1.17 -3.60 5.59
N ASN A 126 -1.12 -3.56 4.27
CA ASN A 126 -1.43 -2.38 3.46
C ASN A 126 -2.34 -2.80 2.31
N CYS A 127 -3.38 -1.99 2.09
CA CYS A 127 -4.59 -2.13 1.25
C CYS A 127 -5.86 -1.70 2.03
N PHE A 128 -5.70 -1.24 3.28
CA PHE A 128 -6.79 -0.70 4.09
C PHE A 128 -7.19 0.68 3.59
N GLY A 129 -8.30 0.71 2.87
CA GLY A 129 -8.95 1.96 2.52
C GLY A 129 -9.26 2.82 3.75
N TYR A 130 -9.30 4.11 3.53
CA TYR A 130 -9.66 5.20 4.42
C TYR A 130 -10.69 4.98 5.54
N THR A 131 -11.67 4.08 5.36
CA THR A 131 -12.81 3.91 6.25
C THR A 131 -12.77 2.63 7.12
N SER A 132 -11.71 1.82 7.05
CA SER A 132 -11.65 0.56 7.82
C SER A 132 -10.93 0.71 9.18
N PRO A 133 -11.57 0.31 10.30
CA PRO A 133 -10.97 0.34 11.63
C PRO A 133 -10.17 -0.91 12.00
N LEU A 134 -9.98 -1.87 11.09
CA LEU A 134 -9.31 -3.14 11.38
C LEU A 134 -7.96 -3.24 10.66
N PRO A 135 -6.89 -3.71 11.33
CA PRO A 135 -5.68 -4.14 10.65
C PRO A 135 -6.05 -5.42 9.91
N GLY A 136 -6.43 -5.31 8.65
CA GLY A 136 -6.61 -6.53 7.89
C GLY A 136 -5.25 -7.11 7.57
N VAL A 137 -5.25 -8.41 7.55
CA VAL A 137 -4.05 -9.18 7.31
C VAL A 137 -4.26 -9.77 5.93
N GLY A 138 -3.68 -9.12 4.94
CA GLY A 138 -3.54 -9.69 3.62
C GLY A 138 -2.63 -10.90 3.71
N VAL A 139 -3.04 -12.01 3.11
CA VAL A 139 -2.16 -13.16 2.94
C VAL A 139 -1.55 -13.08 1.57
N VAL A 140 -0.24 -13.02 1.44
CA VAL A 140 0.43 -13.01 0.14
C VAL A 140 1.32 -14.23 -0.02
N ILE A 141 1.20 -14.94 -1.13
CA ILE A 141 2.08 -16.06 -1.43
C ILE A 141 3.36 -15.55 -2.11
N THR A 142 4.54 -16.03 -1.68
CA THR A 142 5.84 -15.79 -2.33
C THR A 142 6.55 -17.11 -2.62
N TRP A 143 7.21 -17.18 -3.78
CA TRP A 143 7.94 -18.35 -4.23
C TRP A 143 9.41 -18.01 -4.47
N THR A 144 10.24 -18.31 -3.47
CA THR A 144 11.70 -18.25 -3.58
C THR A 144 12.32 -19.51 -2.98
N SER A 145 13.50 -19.89 -3.47
CA SER A 145 14.28 -21.02 -2.96
C SER A 145 15.12 -20.62 -1.74
N VAL A 146 15.40 -19.33 -1.57
CA VAL A 146 16.19 -18.79 -0.47
C VAL A 146 15.31 -18.50 0.74
N GLN A 147 15.77 -18.99 1.89
CA GLN A 147 15.10 -18.82 3.18
C GLN A 147 16.00 -18.12 4.17
N ALA A 148 15.40 -17.25 4.99
CA ALA A 148 16.05 -16.63 6.14
C ALA A 148 15.46 -17.20 7.44
N ALA A 149 16.30 -17.37 8.45
CA ALA A 149 15.88 -17.83 9.76
C ALA A 149 15.35 -16.66 10.60
N MET A 150 14.03 -16.50 10.63
CA MET A 150 13.33 -15.50 11.44
C MET A 150 13.28 -15.95 12.90
N SER A 151 13.78 -15.10 13.80
CA SER A 151 13.64 -15.26 15.25
C SER A 151 12.26 -14.79 15.73
N LEU A 152 11.91 -15.08 16.99
CA LEU A 152 10.71 -14.49 17.60
C LEU A 152 10.83 -12.96 17.72
N ALA A 153 12.05 -12.46 18.00
CA ALA A 153 12.32 -11.03 18.07
C ALA A 153 12.03 -10.33 16.73
N ASP A 154 12.49 -10.92 15.61
CA ASP A 154 12.20 -10.41 14.26
C ASP A 154 10.70 -10.38 13.97
N PHE A 155 9.97 -11.43 14.34
CA PHE A 155 8.52 -11.49 14.14
C PHE A 155 7.78 -10.39 14.91
N LEU A 156 8.12 -10.22 16.19
CA LEU A 156 7.50 -9.21 17.04
C LEU A 156 7.89 -7.79 16.62
N ALA A 157 9.13 -7.59 16.15
CA ALA A 157 9.58 -6.34 15.57
C ALA A 157 8.80 -5.98 14.30
N GLY A 158 8.58 -6.95 13.41
CA GLY A 158 7.74 -6.79 12.22
C GLY A 158 6.28 -6.47 12.58
N LEU A 159 5.73 -7.12 13.61
CA LEU A 159 4.37 -6.82 14.09
C LEU A 159 4.27 -5.42 14.72
N ALA A 160 5.29 -4.95 15.42
CA ALA A 160 5.30 -3.60 15.96
C ALA A 160 5.38 -2.55 14.83
N ALA A 161 6.24 -2.77 13.84
CA ALA A 161 6.32 -1.93 12.65
C ALA A 161 4.97 -1.84 11.92
N ALA A 162 4.31 -2.99 11.75
CA ALA A 162 2.98 -3.11 11.18
C ALA A 162 1.92 -2.28 11.91
N VAL A 163 1.88 -2.37 13.24
CA VAL A 163 0.92 -1.64 14.08
C VAL A 163 1.15 -0.14 13.99
N ILE A 164 2.42 0.29 13.94
CA ILE A 164 2.76 1.71 13.80
C ILE A 164 2.39 2.23 12.40
N ASP A 165 2.67 1.48 11.34
CA ASP A 165 2.25 1.85 9.98
C ASP A 165 0.73 2.01 9.89
N TRP A 166 -0.01 1.03 10.44
CA TRP A 166 -1.46 1.07 10.53
C TRP A 166 -1.95 2.28 11.34
N ALA A 167 -1.35 2.56 12.50
CA ALA A 167 -1.74 3.69 13.34
C ALA A 167 -1.52 5.04 12.63
N ILE A 168 -0.39 5.20 11.93
CA ILE A 168 -0.09 6.38 11.13
C ILE A 168 -1.13 6.54 10.03
N GLN A 169 -1.41 5.46 9.28
CA GLN A 169 -2.42 5.48 8.23
C GLN A 169 -3.81 5.82 8.79
N ALA A 170 -4.22 5.24 9.91
CA ALA A 170 -5.50 5.53 10.56
C ALA A 170 -5.62 7.00 10.98
N ILE A 171 -4.55 7.59 11.54
CA ILE A 171 -4.50 9.01 11.91
C ILE A 171 -4.59 9.89 10.66
N VAL A 172 -3.79 9.60 9.64
CA VAL A 172 -3.78 10.39 8.41
C VAL A 172 -5.13 10.32 7.69
N ASN A 173 -5.73 9.13 7.60
CA ASN A 173 -7.07 8.94 7.06
C ASN A 173 -8.11 9.74 7.85
N LYS A 174 -8.06 9.72 9.19
CA LYS A 174 -8.97 10.50 10.04
C LYS A 174 -8.82 12.01 9.83
N LEU A 175 -7.60 12.52 9.66
CA LEU A 175 -7.35 13.94 9.41
C LEU A 175 -7.81 14.38 8.02
N THR A 176 -7.59 13.53 7.03
CA THR A 176 -7.98 13.77 5.64
C THR A 176 -9.48 13.52 5.41
N ALA A 177 -10.19 12.82 6.32
CA ALA A 177 -11.66 12.61 6.41
C ALA A 177 -12.49 13.83 6.71
N THR A 178 -11.85 14.94 7.04
CA THR A 178 -12.59 16.13 7.43
C THR A 178 -13.18 16.85 6.21
N LYS A 179 -14.42 17.32 6.33
CA LYS A 179 -15.05 18.23 5.34
C LYS A 179 -14.23 19.50 5.11
N ALA A 180 -13.39 19.89 6.07
CA ALA A 180 -12.47 21.02 5.95
C ALA A 180 -11.33 20.69 4.98
N PHE A 181 -10.69 19.53 5.14
CA PHE A 181 -9.65 19.05 4.24
C PHE A 181 -10.19 18.89 2.80
N GLY A 182 -11.35 18.27 2.64
CA GLY A 182 -12.00 18.14 1.32
C GLY A 182 -12.22 19.50 0.65
N ARG A 183 -12.78 20.48 1.37
CA ARG A 183 -12.98 21.86 0.85
C ARG A 183 -11.67 22.57 0.51
N PHE A 184 -10.63 22.34 1.31
CA PHE A 184 -9.31 22.92 1.06
C PHE A 184 -8.70 22.36 -0.23
N VAL A 185 -8.72 21.03 -0.40
CA VAL A 185 -8.22 20.37 -1.60
C VAL A 185 -9.02 20.78 -2.84
N ASP A 186 -10.35 20.83 -2.76
CA ASP A 186 -11.23 21.29 -3.83
C ASP A 186 -10.92 22.75 -4.22
N ARG A 187 -10.63 23.61 -3.24
CA ARG A 187 -10.30 25.02 -3.49
C ARG A 187 -8.99 25.17 -4.26
N ILE A 188 -7.98 24.37 -3.91
CA ILE A 188 -6.67 24.43 -4.56
C ILE A 188 -6.71 23.79 -5.95
N THR A 189 -7.33 22.62 -6.06
CA THR A 189 -7.21 21.80 -7.28
C THR A 189 -8.38 22.01 -8.24
N GLY A 190 -9.56 22.36 -7.75
CA GLY A 190 -10.78 22.54 -8.55
C GLY A 190 -10.64 23.43 -9.78
N PRO A 191 -9.97 24.60 -9.73
CA PRO A 191 -9.78 25.45 -10.92
C PRO A 191 -8.99 24.78 -12.05
N LEU A 192 -7.98 23.99 -11.72
CA LEU A 192 -7.16 23.26 -12.68
C LEU A 192 -7.99 22.14 -13.34
N TRP A 193 -8.74 21.38 -12.54
CA TRP A 193 -9.49 20.24 -13.04
C TRP A 193 -10.72 20.61 -13.85
N ARG A 194 -11.37 21.73 -13.56
CA ARG A 194 -12.42 22.28 -14.43
C ARG A 194 -11.92 22.57 -15.85
N ARG A 195 -10.61 22.75 -16.04
CA ARG A 195 -9.98 22.94 -17.36
C ARG A 195 -9.54 21.63 -18.01
N ILE A 196 -9.05 20.66 -17.23
CA ILE A 196 -8.49 19.40 -17.75
C ILE A 196 -9.58 18.33 -17.95
N ALA A 197 -10.54 18.23 -17.03
CA ALA A 197 -11.55 17.17 -17.01
C ALA A 197 -12.36 17.07 -18.31
N PRO A 198 -12.83 18.17 -18.93
CA PRO A 198 -13.57 18.08 -20.20
C PRO A 198 -12.74 17.41 -21.31
N GLY A 199 -11.47 17.80 -21.46
CA GLY A 199 -10.58 17.26 -22.49
C GLY A 199 -10.14 15.81 -22.26
N LEU A 200 -10.10 15.33 -21.01
CA LEU A 200 -9.90 13.91 -20.71
C LEU A 200 -11.14 13.08 -21.03
N VAL A 201 -12.32 13.62 -20.73
CA VAL A 201 -13.61 12.95 -20.95
C VAL A 201 -13.93 12.83 -22.44
N GLU A 202 -13.68 13.88 -23.22
CA GLU A 202 -13.91 13.89 -24.67
C GLU A 202 -12.99 12.94 -25.45
N ARG A 203 -11.86 12.52 -24.85
CA ARG A 203 -10.86 11.64 -25.48
C ARG A 203 -11.03 10.16 -25.14
N LEU A 204 -11.99 9.80 -24.29
CA LEU A 204 -12.28 8.39 -24.03
C LEU A 204 -12.97 7.77 -25.26
N PRO A 205 -12.47 6.64 -25.79
CA PRO A 205 -13.02 6.04 -27.00
C PRO A 205 -14.48 5.62 -26.78
N ALA A 206 -15.38 6.23 -27.57
CA ALA A 206 -16.78 5.87 -27.63
C ALA A 206 -16.90 4.39 -28.08
N GLY A 207 -17.73 3.62 -27.38
CA GLY A 207 -18.00 2.21 -27.69
C GLY A 207 -17.16 1.17 -26.93
N THR A 208 -16.27 1.59 -26.03
CA THR A 208 -15.70 0.66 -25.04
C THR A 208 -16.73 0.31 -23.97
N LEU A 209 -16.65 -0.89 -23.37
CA LEU A 209 -17.55 -1.33 -22.29
C LEU A 209 -17.58 -0.31 -21.12
N LEU A 210 -16.44 0.32 -20.86
CA LEU A 210 -16.29 1.44 -19.92
C LEU A 210 -17.04 2.69 -20.37
N GLY A 211 -16.89 3.12 -21.63
CA GLY A 211 -17.63 4.25 -22.20
C GLY A 211 -19.15 4.01 -22.25
N SER A 212 -19.59 2.81 -22.63
CA SER A 212 -21.02 2.47 -22.68
C SER A 212 -21.66 2.41 -21.29
N ALA A 213 -20.96 1.85 -20.30
CA ALA A 213 -21.43 1.80 -18.91
C ALA A 213 -21.49 3.19 -18.26
N LEU A 214 -20.49 4.03 -18.50
CA LEU A 214 -20.45 5.41 -18.00
C LEU A 214 -21.51 6.31 -18.68
N HIS A 215 -21.87 6.05 -19.95
CA HIS A 215 -22.95 6.76 -20.65
C HIS A 215 -24.35 6.34 -20.17
N ALA A 216 -24.54 5.07 -19.79
CA ALA A 216 -25.85 4.52 -19.40
C ALA A 216 -26.37 5.03 -18.03
N THR A 217 -25.48 5.37 -17.09
CA THR A 217 -25.86 5.75 -15.71
C THR A 217 -25.87 7.25 -15.41
N GLY A 218 -25.69 8.13 -16.40
CA GLY A 218 -25.63 9.58 -16.19
C GLY A 218 -24.25 10.08 -15.78
N TRP A 219 -23.38 10.22 -16.79
CA TRP A 219 -21.95 10.55 -16.72
C TRP A 219 -21.58 11.81 -15.91
N ASN A 220 -22.43 12.84 -15.88
CA ASN A 220 -22.02 14.20 -15.47
C ASN A 220 -21.64 14.34 -14.00
N ARG A 221 -22.25 13.57 -13.08
CA ARG A 221 -21.87 13.65 -11.66
C ARG A 221 -20.69 12.74 -11.35
N SER A 222 -20.79 11.45 -11.67
CA SER A 222 -19.78 10.45 -11.29
C SER A 222 -18.42 10.68 -11.94
N ALA A 223 -18.37 11.14 -13.20
CA ALA A 223 -17.10 11.46 -13.86
C ALA A 223 -16.50 12.80 -13.38
N ALA A 224 -17.34 13.79 -13.06
CA ALA A 224 -16.88 15.03 -12.43
C ALA A 224 -16.35 14.77 -11.01
N TYR A 225 -16.98 13.87 -10.26
CA TYR A 225 -16.46 13.38 -8.98
C TYR A 225 -15.17 12.58 -9.18
N PHE A 226 -15.08 11.71 -10.19
CA PHE A 226 -13.84 10.99 -10.50
C PHE A 226 -12.69 11.95 -10.78
N ALA A 227 -12.84 12.83 -11.78
CA ALA A 227 -11.81 13.78 -12.16
C ALA A 227 -11.49 14.77 -11.02
N GLY A 228 -12.50 15.12 -10.20
CA GLY A 228 -12.32 15.96 -9.01
C GLY A 228 -11.57 15.29 -7.86
N ASN A 229 -11.56 13.95 -7.76
CA ASN A 229 -10.90 13.20 -6.69
C ASN A 229 -9.49 12.70 -7.02
N ILE A 230 -9.13 12.57 -8.31
CA ILE A 230 -7.74 12.33 -8.77
C ILE A 230 -6.69 13.23 -8.07
N PRO A 231 -6.94 14.53 -7.78
CA PRO A 231 -5.91 15.41 -7.22
C PRO A 231 -5.75 15.18 -5.72
N ALA A 232 -6.85 14.95 -5.01
CA ALA A 232 -6.84 14.55 -3.62
C ALA A 232 -6.11 13.21 -3.47
N ALA A 233 -6.38 12.26 -4.38
CA ALA A 233 -5.68 11.00 -4.47
C ALA A 233 -4.18 11.19 -4.78
N ALA A 234 -3.82 12.03 -5.76
CA ALA A 234 -2.43 12.30 -6.11
C ALA A 234 -1.66 13.02 -4.99
N ILE A 235 -2.28 13.99 -4.32
CA ILE A 235 -1.69 14.70 -3.16
C ILE A 235 -1.56 13.75 -1.97
N SER A 236 -2.55 12.89 -1.75
CA SER A 236 -2.47 11.84 -0.75
C SER A 236 -1.27 10.92 -1.04
N ILE A 237 -1.23 10.34 -2.24
CA ILE A 237 -0.15 9.50 -2.75
C ILE A 237 1.24 10.15 -2.62
N LEU A 238 1.38 11.39 -3.08
CA LEU A 238 2.67 12.08 -3.15
C LEU A 238 3.09 12.68 -1.80
N GLY A 239 2.14 13.01 -0.92
CA GLY A 239 2.39 13.71 0.33
C GLY A 239 2.41 12.84 1.58
N HIS A 240 1.63 11.76 1.64
CA HIS A 240 1.47 10.97 2.87
C HIS A 240 1.62 9.45 2.68
N GLY A 241 1.64 8.97 1.44
CA GLY A 241 1.30 7.58 1.13
C GLY A 241 -0.14 7.48 0.61
N SER A 242 -0.56 6.45 -0.12
CA SER A 242 -1.95 6.40 -0.57
C SER A 242 -2.87 6.15 0.63
N PRO A 243 -4.16 6.51 0.54
CA PRO A 243 -5.14 6.18 1.56
C PRO A 243 -5.51 4.68 1.57
N ILE A 244 -4.67 3.84 0.93
CA ILE A 244 -4.87 2.42 0.63
C ILE A 244 -3.53 1.67 0.74
N GLY A 245 -2.69 2.04 1.71
CA GLY A 245 -1.49 1.28 2.08
C GLY A 245 -0.21 1.55 1.26
N TYR A 246 -0.22 2.43 0.27
CA TYR A 246 1.01 2.84 -0.39
C TYR A 246 1.81 3.77 0.52
N SER A 247 3.12 3.62 0.62
CA SER A 247 3.97 4.65 1.22
C SER A 247 5.28 4.79 0.47
N ALA A 248 5.41 5.85 -0.33
CA ALA A 248 6.67 6.09 -1.01
C ALA A 248 7.78 6.43 0.00
N PRO A 249 9.05 6.12 -0.31
CA PRO A 249 10.18 6.38 0.58
C PRO A 249 10.28 7.85 1.04
N TRP A 250 9.78 8.81 0.26
CA TRP A 250 9.76 10.24 0.59
C TRP A 250 8.49 10.70 1.34
N THR A 251 7.60 9.79 1.73
CA THR A 251 6.40 10.10 2.51
C THR A 251 6.61 9.78 3.99
N LEU A 252 5.79 10.36 4.87
CA LEU A 252 5.87 10.10 6.31
C LEU A 252 5.67 8.61 6.67
N GLY A 253 4.82 7.89 5.94
CA GLY A 253 4.63 6.43 6.14
C GLY A 253 5.72 5.55 5.51
N GLY A 254 6.60 6.12 4.68
CA GLY A 254 7.64 5.39 3.95
C GLY A 254 9.07 5.71 4.38
N GLY A 255 9.27 6.53 5.41
CA GLY A 255 10.61 6.81 5.94
C GLY A 255 11.14 8.23 5.73
N LEU A 256 10.42 9.10 5.00
CA LEU A 256 10.88 10.41 4.49
C LEU A 256 12.39 10.43 4.20
N ASN A 257 12.78 9.77 3.12
CA ASN A 257 14.15 9.67 2.65
C ASN A 257 14.46 10.83 1.69
N ILE A 258 15.44 11.68 2.01
CA ILE A 258 15.88 12.82 1.17
C ILE A 258 17.38 12.74 0.94
N GLY A 259 17.79 12.42 -0.30
CA GLY A 259 19.11 11.82 -0.49
C GLY A 259 19.17 10.46 0.24
N GLY A 260 20.30 9.76 0.27
CA GLY A 260 20.40 8.44 0.91
C GLY A 260 20.14 8.40 2.43
N ASN A 261 19.62 9.47 3.02
CA ASN A 261 19.35 9.62 4.45
C ASN A 261 17.84 9.52 4.72
N SER A 262 17.48 8.68 5.69
CA SER A 262 16.14 8.61 6.26
C SER A 262 16.00 9.66 7.37
N TYR A 263 15.02 10.56 7.25
CA TYR A 263 14.76 11.59 8.27
C TYR A 263 13.60 11.21 9.20
N PHE A 264 12.70 10.32 8.77
CA PHE A 264 11.52 9.94 9.55
C PHE A 264 11.00 8.54 9.19
N ASP A 265 11.57 7.50 9.80
CA ASP A 265 11.14 6.09 9.63
C ASP A 265 10.56 5.52 10.92
N PRO A 266 9.31 5.90 11.29
CA PRO A 266 8.70 5.45 12.53
C PRO A 266 8.48 3.93 12.58
N THR A 267 8.26 3.27 11.44
CA THR A 267 8.10 1.81 11.40
C THR A 267 9.45 1.12 11.59
N GLY A 268 10.53 1.65 11.01
CA GLY A 268 11.90 1.22 11.29
C GLY A 268 12.33 1.45 12.73
N TRP A 269 12.02 2.60 13.32
CA TRP A 269 12.33 2.86 14.73
C TRP A 269 11.58 1.92 15.67
N ALA A 270 10.31 1.65 15.41
CA ALA A 270 9.52 0.71 16.18
C ALA A 270 10.06 -0.73 16.03
N HIS A 271 10.41 -1.12 14.81
CA HIS A 271 11.04 -2.41 14.53
C HIS A 271 12.34 -2.57 15.33
N SER A 272 13.28 -1.62 15.19
CA SER A 272 14.56 -1.67 15.88
C SER A 272 14.40 -1.65 17.39
N ALA A 273 13.53 -0.80 17.94
CA ALA A 273 13.29 -0.74 19.38
C ALA A 273 12.80 -2.08 19.96
N VAL A 274 11.90 -2.77 19.27
CA VAL A 274 11.40 -4.08 19.70
C VAL A 274 12.47 -5.16 19.52
N TYR A 275 13.17 -5.15 18.40
CA TYR A 275 14.26 -6.10 18.16
C TYR A 275 15.39 -5.96 19.19
N ASP A 276 15.81 -4.73 19.47
CA ASP A 276 16.87 -4.42 20.44
C ASP A 276 16.44 -4.77 21.87
N TYR A 277 15.16 -4.57 22.21
CA TYR A 277 14.62 -5.00 23.50
C TYR A 277 14.78 -6.51 23.69
N PHE A 278 14.32 -7.32 22.73
CA PHE A 278 14.39 -8.78 22.86
C PHE A 278 15.81 -9.36 22.76
N ASN A 279 16.74 -8.64 22.14
CA ASN A 279 18.15 -9.03 22.05
C ASN A 279 19.04 -8.35 23.10
N SER A 280 18.46 -7.53 23.98
CA SER A 280 19.20 -6.87 25.04
C SER A 280 19.74 -7.90 26.03
N PRO A 281 21.02 -7.82 26.45
CA PRO A 281 21.58 -8.68 27.50
C PRO A 281 20.82 -8.60 28.84
N ALA A 282 20.04 -7.54 29.04
CA ALA A 282 19.23 -7.32 30.23
C ALA A 282 17.91 -8.10 30.23
N VAL A 283 17.46 -8.62 29.08
CA VAL A 283 16.22 -9.40 28.98
C VAL A 283 16.56 -10.89 29.11
N PRO A 284 16.02 -11.60 30.11
CA PRO A 284 16.29 -13.03 30.26
C PRO A 284 15.83 -13.82 29.03
N GLN A 285 16.72 -14.65 28.49
CA GLN A 285 16.38 -15.59 27.43
C GLN A 285 15.91 -16.89 28.07
N TYR A 286 14.63 -17.22 27.87
CA TYR A 286 14.01 -18.46 28.36
C TYR A 286 13.78 -19.44 27.20
#